data_AF-A0AAU2QMA0-F1
#
_entry.id   AF-A0AAU2QMA0-F1
#
_cell.length_a   1.000
_cell.length_b   1.000
_cell.length_c   1.000
_cell.angle_alpha   90.00
_cell.angle_beta   90.00
_cell.angle_gamma   90.00
#
_symmetry.space_group_name_H-M   'P 1'
#
loop_
_entity.id
_entity.type
_entity.pdbx_description
1 polymer ?
#
loop_
_entity_poly.entity_id
_entity_poly.type
_entity_poly.pdbx_seq_one_letter_code
_entity_poly.pdbx_strand_id
1 'polypeptide(L)'
;MPVHQHSDPFEDRVADELRATGGQFHADPAALTSAGLARGRRLRLRRRAAVVGGAASLALVGVGGALLLPGGGADAEKASVGSTPSRATSAAPVSDQELIGTLEKLLGHGKFSQQSGSGTAAKFGPVAQLVWDDGHGGSLVAVSLRRVAPGSPQARAVTECPDPVYTKQDSCKTSRLTDGSLFTFFQGYVYADKSGSPKRWTADLVTPKGEHVSVSEYNSESEKGSPVTRTDPPLNAGQLKELASAPAWLTAIAAIPGEAPSPEPEETVSSRNVTAVLTGLLPKGVKVVTPGQVEGTEFGYVVVDDGHGKSLVQVNVQSNMGDMASTEAFSGAETLGDGTLVAERKSGGDKGVTGQAMWTVDTLRTDGSRVVISAFNAGTQHEAPTRQTPALSMKQLRAIALDPTWFQ
;
A
#
# COMPACT_ATOMS: atom_id res chain seq x y z
N MET A 1 -29.74 -10.92 46.25
CA MET A 1 -28.64 -11.90 46.42
C MET A 1 -27.56 -11.54 45.42
N PRO A 2 -26.30 -11.31 45.82
CA PRO A 2 -25.25 -10.98 44.87
C PRO A 2 -24.72 -12.27 44.22
N VAL A 3 -24.53 -12.23 42.90
CA VAL A 3 -23.98 -13.34 42.11
C VAL A 3 -22.47 -13.26 42.22
N HIS A 4 -21.85 -14.24 42.88
CA HIS A 4 -20.40 -14.39 42.92
C HIS A 4 -19.90 -14.86 41.54
N GLN A 5 -19.28 -13.95 40.78
CA GLN A 5 -18.40 -14.30 39.67
C GLN A 5 -17.23 -15.11 40.24
N HIS A 6 -17.17 -16.40 39.94
CA HIS A 6 -15.97 -17.19 40.16
C HIS A 6 -15.04 -16.90 38.98
N SER A 7 -13.92 -16.21 39.22
CA SER A 7 -12.82 -16.21 38.26
C SER A 7 -12.22 -17.62 38.26
N ASP A 8 -11.95 -18.15 37.07
CA ASP A 8 -11.32 -19.47 36.94
C ASP A 8 -9.85 -19.33 37.37
N PRO A 9 -9.42 -20.01 38.45
CA PRO A 9 -8.04 -19.92 38.94
C PRO A 9 -7.01 -20.42 37.92
N PHE A 10 -7.41 -21.11 36.85
CA PHE A 10 -6.53 -21.41 35.73
C PHE A 10 -6.28 -20.19 34.83
N GLU A 11 -7.31 -19.43 34.47
CA GLU A 11 -7.16 -18.25 33.61
C GLU A 11 -6.35 -17.15 34.31
N ASP A 12 -6.58 -16.95 35.61
CA ASP A 12 -5.83 -15.99 36.42
C ASP A 12 -4.34 -16.37 36.49
N ARG A 13 -4.04 -17.67 36.65
CA ARG A 13 -2.64 -18.16 36.63
C ARG A 13 -1.98 -18.00 35.27
N VAL A 14 -2.67 -18.30 34.18
CA VAL A 14 -2.12 -18.11 32.82
C VAL A 14 -1.88 -16.63 32.55
N ALA A 15 -2.81 -15.75 32.94
CA ALA A 15 -2.66 -14.31 32.79
C ALA A 15 -1.48 -13.77 33.62
N ASP A 16 -1.31 -14.27 34.84
CA ASP A 16 -0.19 -13.90 35.71
C ASP A 16 1.16 -14.42 35.20
N GLU A 17 1.20 -15.64 34.67
CA GLU A 17 2.41 -16.22 34.07
C GLU A 17 2.82 -15.45 32.80
N LEU A 18 1.86 -15.06 31.96
CA LEU A 18 2.09 -14.25 30.77
C LEU A 18 2.56 -12.83 31.14
N ARG A 19 1.99 -12.23 32.19
CA ARG A 19 2.39 -10.91 32.68
C ARG A 19 3.76 -10.94 33.34
N ALA A 20 4.09 -12.01 34.06
CA ALA A 20 5.41 -12.25 34.63
C ALA A 20 6.47 -12.48 33.53
N THR A 21 6.15 -13.29 32.52
CA THR A 21 7.03 -13.55 31.36
C THR A 21 7.26 -12.29 30.53
N GLY A 22 6.21 -11.51 30.29
CA GLY A 22 6.30 -10.21 29.61
C GLY A 22 7.09 -9.16 30.42
N GLY A 23 6.94 -9.16 31.74
CA GLY A 23 7.69 -8.27 32.65
C GLY A 23 9.19 -8.56 32.73
N GLN A 24 9.60 -9.81 32.44
CA GLN A 24 11.01 -10.20 32.35
C GLN A 24 11.64 -9.92 30.97
N PHE A 25 10.85 -9.52 29.99
CA PHE A 25 11.35 -9.18 28.67
C PHE A 25 12.00 -7.80 28.67
N HIS A 26 13.28 -7.75 29.04
CA HIS A 26 14.09 -6.56 28.88
C HIS A 26 14.66 -6.52 27.46
N ALA A 27 13.96 -5.84 26.56
CA ALA A 27 14.52 -5.51 25.26
C ALA A 27 15.70 -4.57 25.47
N ASP A 28 16.89 -4.93 24.99
CA ASP A 28 18.06 -4.04 25.01
C ASP A 28 17.78 -2.84 24.09
N PRO A 29 17.49 -1.65 24.64
CA PRO A 29 17.11 -0.51 23.82
C PRO A 29 18.28 -0.04 22.94
N ALA A 30 19.52 -0.28 23.37
CA ALA A 30 20.71 0.05 22.61
C ALA A 30 20.92 -0.93 21.44
N ALA A 31 20.66 -2.23 21.64
CA ALA A 31 20.66 -3.22 20.56
C ALA A 31 19.53 -2.96 19.55
N LEU A 32 18.32 -2.63 20.01
CA LEU A 32 17.21 -2.28 19.11
C LEU A 32 17.44 -0.97 18.36
N THR A 33 18.00 0.05 19.03
CA THR A 33 18.31 1.33 18.41
C THR A 33 19.48 1.19 17.43
N SER A 34 20.50 0.39 17.74
CA SER A 34 21.62 0.13 16.84
C SER A 34 21.21 -0.72 15.63
N ALA A 35 20.38 -1.76 15.83
CA ALA A 35 19.80 -2.54 14.73
C ALA A 35 18.84 -1.70 13.88
N GLY A 36 18.03 -0.84 14.51
CA GLY A 36 17.15 0.12 13.84
C GLY A 36 17.92 1.18 13.04
N LEU A 37 19.02 1.70 13.60
CA LEU A 37 19.93 2.62 12.93
C LEU A 37 20.71 1.94 11.79
N ALA A 38 21.14 0.68 11.96
CA ALA A 38 21.81 -0.09 10.91
C ALA A 38 20.84 -0.38 9.76
N ARG A 39 19.59 -0.77 10.07
CA ARG A 39 18.51 -0.94 9.08
C ARG A 39 18.17 0.39 8.41
N GLY A 40 18.07 1.48 9.17
CA GLY A 40 17.82 2.82 8.65
C GLY A 40 18.95 3.37 7.77
N ARG A 41 20.21 3.11 8.13
CA ARG A 41 21.40 3.43 7.32
C ARG A 41 21.46 2.57 6.06
N ARG A 42 21.14 1.27 6.14
CA ARG A 42 21.00 0.40 4.95
C ARG A 42 19.90 0.87 4.01
N LEU A 43 18.73 1.23 4.53
CA LEU A 43 17.64 1.80 3.72
C LEU A 43 18.03 3.14 3.10
N ARG A 44 18.76 4.00 3.82
CA ARG A 44 19.30 5.27 3.29
C ARG A 44 20.41 5.05 2.26
N LEU A 45 21.26 4.03 2.41
CA LEU A 45 22.28 3.66 1.43
C LEU A 45 21.65 3.06 0.17
N ARG A 46 20.61 2.21 0.31
CA ARG A 46 19.79 1.73 -0.82
C ARG A 46 19.10 2.89 -1.56
N ARG A 47 18.61 3.89 -0.82
CA ARG A 47 18.05 5.12 -1.41
C ARG A 47 19.10 6.04 -2.05
N ARG A 48 20.36 5.99 -1.60
CA ARG A 48 21.47 6.78 -2.18
C ARG A 48 22.14 6.08 -3.36
N ALA A 49 22.10 4.74 -3.43
CA ALA A 49 22.55 3.96 -4.58
C ALA A 49 21.60 4.13 -5.79
N ALA A 50 20.36 4.58 -5.57
CA ALA A 50 19.44 5.00 -6.62
C ALA A 50 19.65 6.46 -7.11
N VAL A 51 20.65 7.20 -6.60
CA VAL A 51 20.87 8.63 -6.93
C VAL A 51 22.34 8.94 -7.31
N VAL A 52 23.16 7.94 -7.66
CA VAL A 52 24.52 8.20 -8.17
C VAL A 52 24.68 7.59 -9.56
N GLY A 53 23.99 8.21 -10.51
CA GLY A 53 24.18 8.06 -11.95
C GLY A 53 24.09 9.45 -12.58
N GLY A 54 25.05 10.34 -12.31
CA GLY A 54 25.02 11.68 -12.89
C GLY A 54 26.15 12.59 -12.41
N ALA A 55 27.10 12.83 -13.32
CA ALA A 55 28.11 13.88 -13.34
C ALA A 55 29.30 13.79 -12.36
N ALA A 56 30.34 13.07 -12.80
CA ALA A 56 31.71 13.55 -12.64
C ALA A 56 32.16 14.21 -13.95
N SER A 57 32.21 15.55 -14.02
CA SER A 57 33.16 16.27 -14.91
C SER A 57 33.28 17.76 -14.55
N LEU A 58 34.53 18.17 -14.26
CA LEU A 58 35.16 19.49 -14.48
C LEU A 58 34.65 20.68 -13.63
N ALA A 59 35.37 21.17 -12.60
CA ALA A 59 36.71 21.76 -12.50
C ALA A 59 36.74 23.32 -12.57
N LEU A 60 37.23 23.90 -11.46
CA LEU A 60 38.12 25.07 -11.33
C LEU A 60 37.57 26.52 -11.34
N VAL A 61 38.12 27.27 -10.35
CA VAL A 61 38.25 28.75 -10.18
C VAL A 61 36.96 29.49 -9.79
N GLY A 62 36.91 30.36 -8.77
CA GLY A 62 37.93 30.91 -7.90
C GLY A 62 37.34 31.90 -6.90
N VAL A 63 38.19 32.28 -5.96
CA VAL A 63 38.04 33.28 -4.90
C VAL A 63 37.60 34.65 -5.44
N GLY A 64 36.78 35.39 -4.70
CA GLY A 64 36.76 36.86 -4.81
C GLY A 64 35.44 37.53 -4.42
N GLY A 65 35.39 38.10 -3.21
CA GLY A 65 34.45 39.17 -2.90
C GLY A 65 34.99 40.53 -3.35
N ALA A 66 34.12 41.46 -3.72
CA ALA A 66 34.18 42.89 -3.41
C ALA A 66 33.06 43.64 -4.15
N LEU A 67 32.51 44.63 -3.44
CA LEU A 67 31.65 45.70 -3.93
C LEU A 67 32.26 46.43 -5.15
N LEU A 68 31.39 47.00 -6.01
CA LEU A 68 31.43 48.38 -6.51
C LEU A 68 30.30 48.61 -7.56
N LEU A 69 29.34 49.47 -7.21
CA LEU A 69 28.66 50.39 -8.15
C LEU A 69 29.65 51.56 -8.44
N PRO A 70 29.50 52.44 -9.47
CA PRO A 70 28.26 52.82 -10.20
C PRO A 70 28.37 53.13 -11.73
N GLY A 71 27.22 53.32 -12.40
CA GLY A 71 27.00 54.50 -13.26
C GLY A 71 26.91 54.37 -14.80
N GLY A 72 25.73 54.73 -15.35
CA GLY A 72 25.48 55.31 -16.69
C GLY A 72 25.45 54.33 -17.87
N GLY A 73 24.50 54.31 -18.81
CA GLY A 73 23.41 55.20 -19.21
C GLY A 73 23.12 54.91 -20.70
N ALA A 74 21.83 54.96 -21.08
CA ALA A 74 21.26 55.00 -22.45
C ALA A 74 21.09 53.70 -23.29
N ASP A 75 19.81 53.39 -23.49
CA ASP A 75 19.12 52.94 -24.71
C ASP A 75 19.58 51.70 -25.48
N ALA A 76 18.83 50.61 -25.29
CA ALA A 76 18.33 49.79 -26.39
C ALA A 76 17.06 49.05 -25.96
N GLU A 77 15.94 49.54 -26.47
CA GLU A 77 14.64 48.90 -26.49
C GLU A 77 14.76 47.46 -27.02
N LYS A 78 14.71 46.49 -26.11
CA LYS A 78 14.39 45.09 -26.44
C LYS A 78 13.24 44.70 -25.53
N ALA A 79 12.04 44.74 -26.10
CA ALA A 79 10.85 44.14 -25.52
C ALA A 79 11.09 42.63 -25.34
N SER A 80 11.65 42.26 -24.19
CA SER A 80 11.61 40.91 -23.68
C SER A 80 10.25 40.75 -23.00
N VAL A 81 9.31 40.10 -23.70
CA VAL A 81 8.12 39.52 -23.09
C VAL A 81 8.57 38.35 -22.21
N GLY A 82 9.21 38.69 -21.09
CA GLY A 82 9.33 37.80 -19.95
C GLY A 82 7.95 37.70 -19.34
N SER A 83 7.22 36.64 -19.69
CA SER A 83 6.13 36.15 -18.86
C SER A 83 6.72 35.84 -17.49
N THR A 84 6.63 36.81 -16.59
CA THR A 84 6.71 36.55 -15.16
C THR A 84 5.72 35.42 -14.91
N PRO A 85 6.14 34.27 -14.37
CA PRO A 85 5.17 33.30 -13.90
C PRO A 85 4.40 34.06 -12.81
N SER A 86 3.16 34.43 -13.13
CA SER A 86 2.23 34.93 -12.13
C SER A 86 2.31 33.91 -11.00
N ARG A 87 2.84 34.35 -9.86
CA ARG A 87 2.80 33.60 -8.62
C ARG A 87 1.31 33.42 -8.38
N ALA A 88 0.76 32.30 -8.84
CA ALA A 88 -0.62 31.93 -8.59
C ALA A 88 -0.79 32.12 -7.10
N THR A 89 -1.64 33.08 -6.71
CA THR A 89 -1.91 33.37 -5.32
C THR A 89 -2.40 32.04 -4.76
N SER A 90 -1.55 31.37 -3.99
CA SER A 90 -1.95 30.15 -3.31
C SER A 90 -3.16 30.52 -2.48
N ALA A 91 -4.26 29.79 -2.67
CA ALA A 91 -5.44 29.99 -1.85
C ALA A 91 -5.02 29.94 -0.38
N ALA A 92 -5.65 30.78 0.45
CA ALA A 92 -5.33 30.85 1.87
C ALA A 92 -5.37 29.43 2.47
N PRO A 93 -4.35 29.03 3.26
CA PRO A 93 -4.34 27.70 3.87
C PRO A 93 -5.60 27.46 4.68
N VAL A 94 -6.20 26.28 4.53
CA VAL A 94 -7.36 25.86 5.31
C VAL A 94 -6.86 25.16 6.56
N SER A 95 -7.36 25.56 7.73
CA SER A 95 -7.02 24.96 9.03
C SER A 95 -7.64 23.58 9.22
N ASP A 96 -7.13 22.84 10.21
CA ASP A 96 -7.74 21.57 10.67
C ASP A 96 -9.18 21.78 11.16
N GLN A 97 -9.43 22.84 11.93
CA GLN A 97 -10.76 23.16 12.47
C GLN A 97 -11.78 23.48 11.37
N GLU A 98 -11.38 24.18 10.31
CA GLU A 98 -12.25 24.46 9.16
C GLU A 98 -12.62 23.17 8.39
N LEU A 99 -11.67 22.23 8.25
CA LEU A 99 -11.95 20.94 7.60
C LEU A 99 -12.86 20.06 8.46
N ILE A 100 -12.64 20.01 9.77
CA ILE A 100 -13.51 19.30 10.72
C ILE A 100 -14.92 19.88 10.67
N GLY A 101 -15.07 21.21 10.76
CA GLY A 101 -16.38 21.86 10.68
C GLY A 101 -17.07 21.64 9.33
N THR A 102 -16.30 21.53 8.24
CA THR A 102 -16.83 21.13 6.93
C THR A 102 -17.38 19.71 6.95
N LEU A 103 -16.65 18.76 7.54
CA LEU A 103 -17.09 17.37 7.68
C LEU A 103 -18.36 17.27 8.53
N GLU A 104 -18.40 17.91 9.71
CA GLU A 104 -19.57 17.94 10.57
C GLU A 104 -20.80 18.50 9.83
N LYS A 105 -20.64 19.59 9.08
CA LYS A 105 -21.72 20.19 8.29
C LYS A 105 -22.23 19.25 7.19
N LEU A 106 -21.35 18.50 6.54
CA LEU A 106 -21.71 17.57 5.47
C LEU A 106 -22.36 16.28 6.00
N LEU A 107 -21.96 15.80 7.18
CA LEU A 107 -22.63 14.69 7.88
C LEU A 107 -23.99 15.11 8.44
N GLY A 108 -24.13 16.39 8.79
CA GLY A 108 -25.40 16.98 9.18
C GLY A 108 -25.74 16.73 10.64
N HIS A 109 -26.73 15.87 10.91
CA HIS A 109 -27.24 15.64 12.27
C HIS A 109 -26.49 14.50 12.96
N GLY A 110 -26.52 14.50 14.29
CA GLY A 110 -25.87 13.49 15.13
C GLY A 110 -24.99 14.13 16.19
N LYS A 111 -24.30 13.28 16.95
CA LYS A 111 -23.28 13.70 17.92
C LYS A 111 -21.90 13.49 17.31
N PHE A 112 -21.03 14.47 17.50
CA PHE A 112 -19.64 14.42 17.05
C PHE A 112 -18.71 14.37 18.26
N SER A 113 -17.68 13.53 18.20
CA SER A 113 -16.65 13.43 19.23
C SER A 113 -15.31 13.01 18.63
N GLN A 114 -14.24 13.07 19.42
CA GLN A 114 -12.88 12.68 19.02
C GLN A 114 -12.39 13.37 17.73
N GLN A 115 -12.81 14.62 17.51
CA GLN A 115 -12.40 15.41 16.36
C GLN A 115 -10.88 15.56 16.34
N SER A 116 -10.28 15.32 15.18
CA SER A 116 -8.87 15.56 14.94
C SER A 116 -8.61 15.73 13.45
N GLY A 117 -7.51 16.39 13.10
CA GLY A 117 -7.20 16.66 11.72
C GLY A 117 -5.91 17.42 11.53
N SER A 118 -5.66 17.76 10.28
CA SER A 118 -4.53 18.58 9.83
C SER A 118 -4.99 19.47 8.69
N GLY A 119 -4.55 20.74 8.69
CA GLY A 119 -4.85 21.70 7.63
C GLY A 119 -4.02 21.50 6.37
N THR A 120 -4.26 22.31 5.34
CA THR A 120 -3.64 22.16 4.01
C THR A 120 -2.14 22.49 4.00
N ALA A 121 -1.65 23.23 4.99
CA ALA A 121 -0.23 23.51 5.17
C ALA A 121 0.54 22.39 5.89
N ALA A 122 -0.15 21.34 6.36
CA ALA A 122 0.49 20.24 7.07
C ALA A 122 1.34 19.37 6.13
N LYS A 123 2.49 18.91 6.62
CA LYS A 123 3.46 18.11 5.86
C LYS A 123 2.88 16.85 5.22
N PHE A 124 1.93 16.19 5.89
CA PHE A 124 1.33 14.95 5.44
C PHE A 124 -0.01 15.15 4.72
N GLY A 125 -0.35 16.40 4.42
CA GLY A 125 -1.60 16.78 3.77
C GLY A 125 -2.76 16.99 4.74
N PRO A 126 -3.87 17.52 4.22
CA PRO A 126 -5.08 17.77 4.98
C PRO A 126 -5.88 16.49 5.29
N VAL A 127 -6.30 16.37 6.55
CA VAL A 127 -7.16 15.29 7.05
C VAL A 127 -8.18 15.89 8.00
N ALA A 128 -9.41 15.38 7.98
CA ALA A 128 -10.39 15.60 9.03
C ALA A 128 -11.00 14.27 9.42
N GLN A 129 -11.06 13.97 10.71
CA GLN A 129 -11.69 12.77 11.23
C GLN A 129 -12.45 13.05 12.52
N LEU A 130 -13.51 12.28 12.75
CA LEU A 130 -14.33 12.35 13.95
C LEU A 130 -15.09 11.03 14.15
N VAL A 131 -15.58 10.82 15.37
CA VAL A 131 -16.60 9.81 15.65
C VAL A 131 -17.96 10.46 15.52
N TRP A 132 -18.79 9.93 14.64
CA TRP A 132 -20.15 10.35 14.37
C TRP A 132 -21.15 9.32 14.92
N ASP A 133 -22.08 9.77 15.76
CA ASP A 133 -23.18 8.95 16.26
C ASP A 133 -24.52 9.55 15.79
N ASP A 134 -25.14 8.86 14.84
CA ASP A 134 -26.46 9.17 14.29
C ASP A 134 -27.64 8.69 15.18
N GLY A 135 -27.35 8.18 16.38
CA GLY A 135 -28.31 7.58 17.31
C GLY A 135 -28.26 6.05 17.38
N HIS A 136 -27.44 5.41 16.54
CA HIS A 136 -27.28 3.95 16.48
C HIS A 136 -25.84 3.49 16.83
N GLY A 137 -25.05 4.33 17.51
CA GLY A 137 -23.72 4.02 18.05
C GLY A 137 -22.57 4.58 17.21
N GLY A 138 -21.45 4.98 17.81
CA GLY A 138 -20.42 5.74 17.09
C GLY A 138 -19.79 5.03 15.88
N SER A 139 -19.49 5.83 14.85
CA SER A 139 -18.82 5.48 13.60
C SER A 139 -17.64 6.43 13.38
N LEU A 140 -16.43 5.91 13.20
CA LEU A 140 -15.31 6.74 12.74
C LEU A 140 -15.53 7.12 11.28
N VAL A 141 -15.55 8.42 10.99
CA VAL A 141 -15.54 8.98 9.64
C VAL A 141 -14.26 9.80 9.47
N ALA A 142 -13.53 9.55 8.39
CA ALA A 142 -12.32 10.30 8.06
C ALA A 142 -12.28 10.69 6.58
N VAL A 143 -11.84 11.92 6.31
CA VAL A 143 -11.62 12.47 4.98
C VAL A 143 -10.16 12.87 4.86
N SER A 144 -9.49 12.44 3.79
CA SER A 144 -8.15 12.89 3.43
C SER A 144 -8.15 13.50 2.03
N LEU A 145 -7.41 14.59 1.86
CA LEU A 145 -7.33 15.29 0.59
C LEU A 145 -5.89 15.36 0.10
N ARG A 146 -5.69 15.15 -1.20
CA ARG A 146 -4.37 15.26 -1.83
C ARG A 146 -4.49 15.63 -3.30
N ARG A 147 -3.34 15.91 -3.92
CA ARG A 147 -3.21 15.97 -5.37
C ARG A 147 -2.51 14.72 -5.88
N VAL A 148 -2.92 14.25 -7.04
CA VAL A 148 -2.26 13.22 -7.84
C VAL A 148 -2.04 13.78 -9.23
N ALA A 149 -0.93 13.43 -9.89
CA ALA A 149 -0.72 13.87 -11.27
C ALA A 149 -1.79 13.23 -12.18
N PRO A 150 -2.54 14.00 -12.99
CA PRO A 150 -3.53 13.43 -13.90
C PRO A 150 -2.92 12.39 -14.83
N GLY A 151 -3.59 11.24 -14.97
CA GLY A 151 -3.11 10.13 -15.81
C GLY A 151 -1.93 9.33 -15.24
N SER A 152 -1.37 9.73 -14.10
CA SER A 152 -0.25 9.01 -13.46
C SER A 152 -0.63 7.61 -12.97
N PRO A 153 0.35 6.69 -12.79
CA PRO A 153 0.14 5.43 -12.08
C PRO A 153 -0.51 5.62 -10.71
N GLN A 154 -0.17 6.68 -9.97
CA GLN A 154 -0.72 6.97 -8.65
C GLN A 154 -2.20 7.35 -8.73
N ALA A 155 -2.64 8.06 -9.77
CA ALA A 155 -4.06 8.37 -9.99
C ALA A 155 -4.87 7.12 -10.34
N ARG A 156 -4.27 6.20 -11.11
CA ARG A 156 -4.87 4.89 -11.42
C ARG A 156 -4.99 4.00 -10.18
N ALA A 157 -3.89 3.81 -9.44
CA ALA A 157 -3.83 2.93 -8.28
C ALA A 157 -4.84 3.27 -7.17
N VAL A 158 -5.28 4.53 -7.09
CA VAL A 158 -6.19 5.00 -6.03
C VAL A 158 -7.65 5.01 -6.48
N THR A 159 -7.91 4.70 -7.75
CA THR A 159 -9.24 4.55 -8.34
C THR A 159 -9.47 3.14 -8.88
N GLU A 160 -8.49 2.26 -8.81
CA GLU A 160 -8.62 0.84 -9.14
C GLU A 160 -9.13 0.06 -7.93
N CYS A 161 -10.03 -0.87 -8.19
CA CYS A 161 -10.47 -1.81 -7.18
C CYS A 161 -9.32 -2.76 -6.82
N PRO A 162 -9.09 -3.00 -5.52
CA PRO A 162 -8.12 -3.99 -5.10
C PRO A 162 -8.42 -5.35 -5.72
N ASP A 163 -7.36 -6.06 -6.05
CA ASP A 163 -7.46 -7.39 -6.63
C ASP A 163 -8.11 -8.36 -5.63
N PRO A 164 -9.26 -8.98 -5.96
CA PRO A 164 -9.98 -9.86 -5.05
C PRO A 164 -9.22 -11.13 -4.68
N VAL A 165 -8.17 -11.50 -5.44
CA VAL A 165 -7.29 -12.63 -5.10
C VAL A 165 -6.49 -12.35 -3.82
N TYR A 166 -6.15 -11.10 -3.58
CA TYR A 166 -5.32 -10.65 -2.44
C TYR A 166 -6.09 -9.86 -1.40
N THR A 167 -7.18 -9.20 -1.80
CA THR A 167 -8.00 -8.38 -0.92
C THR A 167 -9.41 -8.96 -0.86
N LYS A 168 -9.71 -9.66 0.23
CA LYS A 168 -11.09 -10.06 0.49
C LYS A 168 -11.93 -8.80 0.73
N GLN A 169 -12.90 -8.60 -0.14
CA GLN A 169 -13.81 -7.45 -0.16
C GLN A 169 -15.24 -7.95 -0.40
N ASP A 170 -16.22 -7.23 0.14
CA ASP A 170 -17.64 -7.53 -0.08
C ASP A 170 -18.07 -7.00 -1.46
N SER A 171 -17.60 -5.81 -1.83
CA SER A 171 -17.86 -5.19 -3.13
C SER A 171 -16.81 -4.10 -3.40
N CYS A 172 -16.39 -3.95 -4.65
CA CYS A 172 -15.70 -2.76 -5.09
C CYS A 172 -16.16 -2.41 -6.50
N LYS A 173 -16.45 -1.12 -6.74
CA LYS A 173 -16.87 -0.62 -8.05
C LYS A 173 -16.23 0.72 -8.35
N THR A 174 -15.63 0.82 -9.53
CA THR A 174 -15.17 2.09 -10.11
C THR A 174 -16.15 2.54 -11.18
N SER A 175 -16.47 3.83 -11.19
CA SER A 175 -17.37 4.46 -12.17
C SER A 175 -16.83 5.83 -12.58
N ARG A 176 -17.17 6.26 -13.80
CA ARG A 176 -16.87 7.62 -14.27
C ARG A 176 -18.10 8.50 -14.07
N LEU A 177 -17.92 9.64 -13.41
CA LEU A 177 -18.96 10.65 -13.21
C LEU A 177 -19.08 11.55 -14.44
N THR A 178 -20.15 12.35 -14.50
CA THR A 178 -20.49 13.21 -15.65
C THR A 178 -19.47 14.32 -15.90
N ASP A 179 -18.75 14.74 -14.87
CA ASP A 179 -17.65 15.71 -14.95
C ASP A 179 -16.31 15.07 -15.37
N GLY A 180 -16.31 13.76 -15.65
CA GLY A 180 -15.12 12.99 -16.02
C GLY A 180 -14.35 12.41 -14.83
N SER A 181 -14.74 12.74 -13.59
CA SER A 181 -14.11 12.22 -12.37
C SER A 181 -14.26 10.70 -12.28
N LEU A 182 -13.25 10.03 -11.72
CA LEU A 182 -13.32 8.61 -11.37
C LEU A 182 -13.75 8.49 -9.91
N PHE A 183 -14.78 7.69 -9.67
CA PHE A 183 -15.32 7.42 -8.34
C PHE A 183 -15.24 5.92 -8.06
N THR A 184 -14.57 5.55 -6.98
CA THR A 184 -14.39 4.17 -6.54
C THR A 184 -15.00 3.99 -5.17
N PHE A 185 -15.89 3.02 -5.05
CA PHE A 185 -16.52 2.65 -3.79
C PHE A 185 -16.13 1.23 -3.39
N PHE A 186 -15.43 1.11 -2.28
CA PHE A 186 -14.96 -0.13 -1.69
C PHE A 186 -15.74 -0.46 -0.42
N GLN A 187 -16.14 -1.72 -0.27
CA GLN A 187 -16.78 -2.27 0.92
C GLN A 187 -16.02 -3.52 1.36
N GLY A 188 -15.59 -3.54 2.61
CA GLY A 188 -14.95 -4.71 3.20
C GLY A 188 -14.65 -4.51 4.67
N TYR A 189 -13.55 -5.08 5.13
CA TYR A 189 -13.14 -5.10 6.53
C TYR A 189 -11.74 -4.50 6.68
N VAL A 190 -11.42 -4.02 7.89
CA VAL A 190 -10.05 -3.66 8.25
C VAL A 190 -9.14 -4.88 8.15
N TYR A 191 -9.59 -6.02 8.68
CA TYR A 191 -8.92 -7.31 8.66
C TYR A 191 -9.91 -8.42 8.28
N ALA A 192 -9.90 -8.82 7.01
CA ALA A 192 -10.88 -9.76 6.47
C ALA A 192 -10.75 -11.21 6.99
N ASP A 193 -9.65 -11.52 7.68
CA ASP A 193 -9.31 -12.79 8.32
C ASP A 193 -9.59 -12.82 9.83
N LYS A 194 -10.02 -11.70 10.44
CA LYS A 194 -10.26 -11.62 11.89
C LYS A 194 -11.74 -11.54 12.21
N SER A 195 -12.22 -12.51 12.98
CA SER A 195 -13.54 -12.47 13.62
C SER A 195 -13.67 -11.20 14.46
N GLY A 196 -14.74 -10.43 14.25
CA GLY A 196 -14.98 -9.16 14.95
C GLY A 196 -14.19 -7.96 14.42
N SER A 197 -13.46 -8.08 13.31
CA SER A 197 -12.88 -6.90 12.64
C SER A 197 -13.99 -5.92 12.26
N PRO A 198 -13.80 -4.60 12.50
CA PRO A 198 -14.68 -3.60 11.94
C PRO A 198 -14.73 -3.69 10.42
N LYS A 199 -15.92 -3.41 9.87
CA LYS A 199 -16.09 -3.08 8.47
C LYS A 199 -15.49 -1.71 8.22
N ARG A 200 -14.90 -1.57 7.04
CA ARG A 200 -14.40 -0.29 6.51
C ARG A 200 -14.92 -0.12 5.10
N TRP A 201 -15.64 0.97 4.89
CA TRP A 201 -16.09 1.40 3.58
C TRP A 201 -15.29 2.64 3.16
N THR A 202 -14.89 2.70 1.90
CA THR A 202 -14.09 3.80 1.37
C THR A 202 -14.70 4.31 0.07
N ALA A 203 -14.76 5.62 -0.09
CA ALA A 203 -15.12 6.30 -1.32
C ALA A 203 -13.97 7.21 -1.75
N ASP A 204 -13.34 6.87 -2.88
CA ASP A 204 -12.27 7.64 -3.49
C ASP A 204 -12.78 8.36 -4.75
N LEU A 205 -12.51 9.65 -4.86
CA LEU A 205 -12.81 10.48 -6.01
C LEU A 205 -11.53 11.09 -6.55
N VAL A 206 -11.21 10.87 -7.83
CA VAL A 206 -10.15 11.59 -8.56
C VAL A 206 -10.77 12.39 -9.70
N THR A 207 -10.60 13.71 -9.67
CA THR A 207 -11.06 14.58 -10.75
C THR A 207 -10.12 14.53 -11.96
N PRO A 208 -10.55 15.01 -13.14
CA PRO A 208 -9.64 15.15 -14.30
C PRO A 208 -8.43 16.06 -14.05
N LYS A 209 -8.50 16.93 -13.05
CA LYS A 209 -7.40 17.83 -12.64
C LYS A 209 -6.46 17.18 -11.62
N GLY A 210 -6.75 15.95 -11.17
CA GLY A 210 -5.92 15.25 -10.21
C GLY A 210 -6.19 15.65 -8.76
N GLU A 211 -7.33 16.25 -8.48
CA GLU A 211 -7.80 16.45 -7.10
C GLU A 211 -8.30 15.10 -6.58
N HIS A 212 -7.78 14.65 -5.43
CA HIS A 212 -8.16 13.37 -4.83
C HIS A 212 -8.78 13.55 -3.45
N VAL A 213 -10.00 13.05 -3.29
CA VAL A 213 -10.73 12.99 -2.03
C VAL A 213 -10.92 11.53 -1.66
N SER A 214 -10.46 11.13 -0.47
CA SER A 214 -10.71 9.80 0.09
C SER A 214 -11.53 9.93 1.36
N VAL A 215 -12.72 9.33 1.36
CA VAL A 215 -13.59 9.25 2.53
C VAL A 215 -13.58 7.81 3.01
N SER A 216 -13.34 7.59 4.30
CA SER A 216 -13.44 6.27 4.93
C SER A 216 -14.40 6.32 6.11
N GLU A 217 -15.14 5.23 6.28
CA GLU A 217 -16.07 5.05 7.39
C GLU A 217 -15.98 3.64 7.96
N TYR A 218 -16.18 3.52 9.28
CA TYR A 218 -16.12 2.29 10.03
C TYR A 218 -17.41 2.04 10.81
N ASN A 219 -17.81 0.78 11.00
CA ASN A 219 -18.92 0.42 11.89
C ASN A 219 -18.49 0.34 13.38
N SER A 220 -17.50 1.14 13.76
CA SER A 220 -16.91 1.23 15.09
C SER A 220 -16.32 2.63 15.31
N GLU A 221 -16.10 3.00 16.56
CA GLU A 221 -15.53 4.32 16.93
C GLU A 221 -14.03 4.44 16.60
N SER A 222 -13.37 3.35 16.25
CA SER A 222 -11.97 3.34 15.81
C SER A 222 -11.69 2.19 14.86
N GLU A 223 -10.63 2.33 14.04
CA GLU A 223 -10.15 1.25 13.16
C GLU A 223 -9.79 -0.02 13.95
N LYS A 224 -9.27 0.13 15.18
CA LYS A 224 -8.81 -0.97 16.03
C LYS A 224 -9.12 -0.72 17.50
N GLY A 225 -9.39 -1.80 18.23
CA GLY A 225 -9.52 -1.79 19.68
C GLY A 225 -10.88 -1.37 20.20
N SER A 226 -11.73 -0.74 19.39
CA SER A 226 -13.14 -0.49 19.74
C SER A 226 -14.03 -1.64 19.29
N PRO A 227 -15.10 -1.96 20.04
CA PRO A 227 -16.10 -2.90 19.60
C PRO A 227 -16.85 -2.36 18.36
N VAL A 228 -17.38 -3.27 17.56
CA VAL A 228 -18.35 -2.91 16.51
C VAL A 228 -19.62 -2.37 17.16
N THR A 229 -20.11 -1.24 16.67
CA THR A 229 -21.31 -0.56 17.21
C THR A 229 -22.58 -1.00 16.47
N ARG A 230 -22.43 -1.46 15.23
CA ARG A 230 -23.53 -1.83 14.32
C ARG A 230 -23.06 -2.77 13.21
N THR A 231 -24.00 -3.32 12.44
CA THR A 231 -23.71 -4.31 11.38
C THR A 231 -22.93 -3.73 10.20
N ASP A 232 -23.24 -2.51 9.77
CA ASP A 232 -22.66 -1.83 8.62
C ASP A 232 -22.31 -0.37 8.97
N PRO A 233 -21.28 0.22 8.34
CA PRO A 233 -21.04 1.66 8.41
C PRO A 233 -22.31 2.47 8.07
N PRO A 234 -22.59 3.59 8.77
CA PRO A 234 -23.83 4.33 8.62
C PRO A 234 -24.10 4.93 7.23
N LEU A 235 -23.08 5.40 6.51
CA LEU A 235 -23.24 6.04 5.21
C LEU A 235 -23.37 5.00 4.10
N ASN A 236 -24.46 5.08 3.33
CA ASN A 236 -24.60 4.26 2.13
C ASN A 236 -23.75 4.79 0.96
N ALA A 237 -23.69 4.03 -0.13
CA ALA A 237 -22.92 4.38 -1.32
C ALA A 237 -23.25 5.76 -1.91
N GLY A 238 -24.53 6.17 -1.88
CA GLY A 238 -24.97 7.47 -2.36
C GLY A 238 -24.50 8.61 -1.47
N GLN A 239 -24.64 8.45 -0.15
CA GLN A 239 -24.18 9.44 0.83
C GLN A 239 -22.65 9.58 0.82
N LEU A 240 -21.90 8.48 0.71
CA LEU A 240 -20.45 8.52 0.56
C LEU A 240 -20.03 9.20 -0.75
N LYS A 241 -20.77 8.97 -1.84
CA LYS A 241 -20.53 9.67 -3.10
C LYS A 241 -20.77 11.17 -2.98
N GLU A 242 -21.87 11.59 -2.35
CA GLU A 242 -22.17 13.00 -2.08
C GLU A 242 -21.10 13.64 -1.20
N LEU A 243 -20.68 12.96 -0.12
CA LEU A 243 -19.63 13.42 0.78
C LEU A 243 -18.29 13.56 0.06
N ALA A 244 -17.87 12.55 -0.72
CA ALA A 244 -16.61 12.60 -1.47
C ALA A 244 -16.61 13.64 -2.60
N SER A 245 -17.78 13.93 -3.16
CA SER A 245 -17.96 14.87 -4.29
C SER A 245 -18.30 16.30 -3.84
N ALA A 246 -18.28 16.58 -2.54
CA ALA A 246 -18.64 17.89 -2.02
C ALA A 246 -17.66 18.99 -2.53
N PRO A 247 -18.15 20.09 -3.14
CA PRO A 247 -17.28 21.15 -3.70
C PRO A 247 -16.32 21.80 -2.70
N ALA A 248 -16.67 21.76 -1.41
CA ALA A 248 -15.84 22.29 -0.33
C ALA A 248 -14.46 21.59 -0.28
N TRP A 249 -14.39 20.30 -0.60
CA TRP A 249 -13.12 19.56 -0.65
C TRP A 249 -12.22 20.02 -1.78
N LEU A 250 -12.78 20.34 -2.95
CA LEU A 250 -11.99 20.86 -4.07
C LEU A 250 -11.42 22.25 -3.75
N THR A 251 -12.16 23.08 -3.01
CA THR A 251 -11.66 24.37 -2.51
C THR A 251 -10.50 24.18 -1.53
N ALA A 252 -10.60 23.23 -0.60
CA ALA A 252 -9.51 22.89 0.30
C ALA A 252 -8.28 22.31 -0.44
N ILE A 253 -8.50 21.46 -1.44
CA ILE A 253 -7.41 20.93 -2.27
C ILE A 253 -6.68 22.05 -3.01
N ALA A 254 -7.38 23.08 -3.49
CA ALA A 254 -6.75 24.24 -4.14
C ALA A 254 -5.80 25.01 -3.18
N ALA A 255 -6.03 24.95 -1.87
CA ALA A 255 -5.19 25.57 -0.84
C ALA A 255 -4.03 24.69 -0.34
N ILE A 256 -3.87 23.46 -0.85
CA ILE A 256 -2.66 22.67 -0.59
C ILE A 256 -1.48 23.37 -1.30
N PRO A 257 -0.34 23.61 -0.65
CA PRO A 257 0.83 24.17 -1.32
C PRO A 257 1.23 23.32 -2.53
N GLY A 258 1.62 23.96 -3.64
CA GLY A 258 2.17 23.25 -4.78
C GLY A 258 3.45 22.53 -4.35
N GLU A 259 3.53 21.23 -4.60
CA GLU A 259 4.78 20.51 -4.41
C GLU A 259 5.77 21.05 -5.44
N ALA A 260 6.98 21.39 -5.03
CA ALA A 260 8.07 21.51 -6.00
C ALA A 260 8.10 20.17 -6.76
N PRO A 261 8.27 20.15 -8.09
CA PRO A 261 8.41 18.89 -8.79
C PRO A 261 9.54 18.13 -8.12
N SER A 262 9.19 17.14 -7.30
CA SER A 262 10.14 16.09 -6.95
C SER A 262 10.52 15.51 -8.29
N PRO A 263 11.82 15.34 -8.62
CA PRO A 263 12.18 14.59 -9.79
C PRO A 263 11.35 13.31 -9.74
N GLU A 264 10.50 13.16 -10.76
CA GLU A 264 9.81 11.91 -11.01
C GLU A 264 10.91 10.85 -10.88
N PRO A 265 10.75 9.83 -10.03
CA PRO A 265 11.63 8.68 -10.15
C PRO A 265 11.55 8.31 -11.63
N GLU A 266 12.67 8.45 -12.35
CA GLU A 266 12.78 7.98 -13.72
C GLU A 266 12.12 6.61 -13.73
N GLU A 267 11.14 6.41 -14.62
CA GLU A 267 10.44 5.14 -14.77
C GLU A 267 11.51 4.05 -14.73
N THR A 268 11.59 3.37 -13.60
CA THR A 268 12.59 2.35 -13.39
C THR A 268 12.25 1.28 -14.39
N VAL A 269 13.08 1.22 -15.44
CA VAL A 269 13.24 0.17 -16.44
C VAL A 269 12.01 -0.71 -16.55
N SER A 270 11.16 -0.47 -17.55
CA SER A 270 10.09 -1.37 -18.04
C SER A 270 10.24 -2.75 -17.42
N SER A 271 9.66 -2.96 -16.24
CA SER A 271 9.82 -4.25 -15.58
C SER A 271 9.06 -5.20 -16.47
N ARG A 272 9.76 -6.24 -16.94
CA ARG A 272 9.16 -7.33 -17.72
C ARG A 272 7.81 -7.70 -17.11
N ASN A 273 6.80 -7.92 -17.93
CA ASN A 273 5.51 -8.36 -17.43
C ASN A 273 5.68 -9.77 -16.83
N VAL A 274 5.90 -9.82 -15.52
CA VAL A 274 6.17 -11.05 -14.76
C VAL A 274 5.02 -12.05 -14.90
N THR A 275 3.78 -11.54 -14.93
CA THR A 275 2.57 -12.35 -15.16
C THR A 275 2.56 -12.99 -16.56
N ALA A 276 3.00 -12.26 -17.59
CA ALA A 276 3.09 -12.79 -18.95
C ALA A 276 4.14 -13.90 -19.08
N VAL A 277 5.32 -13.71 -18.48
CA VAL A 277 6.37 -14.74 -18.44
C VAL A 277 5.87 -15.97 -17.67
N LEU A 278 5.27 -15.78 -16.48
CA LEU A 278 4.68 -16.87 -15.70
C LEU A 278 3.70 -17.67 -16.54
N THR A 279 2.81 -16.98 -17.26
CA THR A 279 1.79 -17.59 -18.13
C THR A 279 2.43 -18.43 -19.24
N GLY A 280 3.50 -17.94 -19.87
CA GLY A 280 4.25 -18.66 -20.90
C GLY A 280 4.98 -19.91 -20.40
N LEU A 281 5.36 -19.93 -19.11
CA LEU A 281 6.05 -21.05 -18.46
C LEU A 281 5.10 -22.10 -17.85
N LEU A 282 3.78 -21.88 -17.92
CA LEU A 282 2.82 -22.85 -17.37
C LEU A 282 2.89 -24.20 -18.12
N PRO A 283 2.80 -25.33 -17.40
CA PRO A 283 2.83 -26.64 -18.02
C PRO A 283 1.57 -26.89 -18.87
N LYS A 284 1.71 -27.76 -19.88
CA LYS A 284 0.58 -28.19 -20.70
C LYS A 284 -0.53 -28.81 -19.84
N GLY A 285 -1.78 -28.53 -20.19
CA GLY A 285 -2.96 -29.03 -19.48
C GLY A 285 -3.44 -28.14 -18.32
N VAL A 286 -2.71 -27.08 -18.00
CA VAL A 286 -3.10 -26.08 -17.00
C VAL A 286 -3.63 -24.83 -17.71
N LYS A 287 -4.85 -24.40 -17.36
CA LYS A 287 -5.48 -23.22 -17.97
C LYS A 287 -5.49 -22.06 -16.99
N VAL A 288 -5.16 -20.86 -17.46
CA VAL A 288 -5.40 -19.62 -16.70
C VAL A 288 -6.89 -19.33 -16.71
N VAL A 289 -7.50 -19.32 -15.52
CA VAL A 289 -8.93 -18.98 -15.32
C VAL A 289 -9.11 -17.59 -14.72
N THR A 290 -8.06 -17.01 -14.13
CA THR A 290 -8.01 -15.60 -13.74
C THR A 290 -6.61 -15.05 -14.01
N PRO A 291 -6.45 -14.11 -14.95
CA PRO A 291 -5.17 -13.48 -15.22
C PRO A 291 -4.84 -12.47 -14.13
N GLY A 292 -3.58 -12.42 -13.67
CA GLY A 292 -3.15 -11.42 -12.72
C GLY A 292 -3.17 -10.01 -13.31
N GLN A 293 -3.71 -9.06 -12.56
CA GLN A 293 -3.80 -7.64 -12.95
C GLN A 293 -2.64 -6.84 -12.35
N VAL A 294 -1.42 -7.37 -12.45
CA VAL A 294 -0.21 -6.73 -11.93
C VAL A 294 0.73 -6.43 -13.10
N GLU A 295 0.97 -5.14 -13.33
CA GLU A 295 1.90 -4.63 -14.34
C GLU A 295 2.97 -3.76 -13.69
N GLY A 296 4.15 -3.69 -14.29
CA GLY A 296 5.18 -2.76 -13.83
C GLY A 296 5.83 -3.13 -12.49
N THR A 297 5.73 -4.40 -12.04
CA THR A 297 6.33 -4.84 -10.77
C THR A 297 7.18 -6.11 -10.92
N GLU A 298 8.04 -6.36 -9.94
CA GLU A 298 8.77 -7.63 -9.75
C GLU A 298 7.84 -8.80 -9.37
N PHE A 299 6.54 -8.56 -9.20
CA PHE A 299 5.54 -9.54 -8.79
C PHE A 299 4.57 -9.87 -9.94
N GLY A 300 4.15 -11.12 -10.00
CA GLY A 300 3.10 -11.56 -10.90
C GLY A 300 2.39 -12.80 -10.38
N TYR A 301 1.19 -13.05 -10.87
CA TYR A 301 0.42 -14.21 -10.46
C TYR A 301 -0.61 -14.61 -11.52
N VAL A 302 -1.09 -15.84 -11.43
CA VAL A 302 -2.23 -16.35 -12.19
C VAL A 302 -3.04 -17.29 -11.31
N VAL A 303 -4.36 -17.33 -11.51
CA VAL A 303 -5.18 -18.44 -11.01
C VAL A 303 -5.37 -19.42 -12.14
N VAL A 304 -5.01 -20.67 -11.88
CA VAL A 304 -5.07 -21.74 -12.85
C VAL A 304 -6.07 -22.81 -12.46
N ASP A 305 -6.51 -23.60 -13.44
CA ASP A 305 -7.32 -24.79 -13.27
C ASP A 305 -6.82 -25.90 -14.20
N ASP A 306 -6.57 -27.07 -13.63
CA ASP A 306 -6.14 -28.30 -14.30
C ASP A 306 -7.30 -29.32 -14.44
N GLY A 307 -8.55 -28.87 -14.23
CA GLY A 307 -9.75 -29.70 -14.20
C GLY A 307 -10.15 -30.19 -12.80
N HIS A 308 -9.34 -29.90 -11.77
CA HIS A 308 -9.59 -30.31 -10.39
C HIS A 308 -9.84 -29.13 -9.45
N GLY A 309 -10.08 -27.94 -10.01
CA GLY A 309 -10.38 -26.73 -9.27
C GLY A 309 -9.21 -25.75 -9.20
N LYS A 310 -9.56 -24.52 -8.81
CA LYS A 310 -8.68 -23.34 -8.87
C LYS A 310 -7.46 -23.48 -7.97
N SER A 311 -6.33 -22.97 -8.47
CA SER A 311 -5.04 -22.90 -7.78
C SER A 311 -4.35 -21.59 -8.11
N LEU A 312 -4.07 -20.77 -7.10
CA LEU A 312 -3.29 -19.55 -7.23
C LEU A 312 -1.81 -19.92 -7.38
N VAL A 313 -1.15 -19.38 -8.42
CA VAL A 313 0.30 -19.45 -8.62
C VAL A 313 0.82 -18.02 -8.64
N GLN A 314 1.78 -17.70 -7.77
CA GLN A 314 2.35 -16.37 -7.65
C GLN A 314 3.88 -16.42 -7.68
N VAL A 315 4.52 -15.38 -8.18
CA VAL A 315 5.97 -15.31 -8.34
C VAL A 315 6.49 -13.91 -8.01
N ASN A 316 7.66 -13.85 -7.37
CA ASN A 316 8.48 -12.64 -7.26
C ASN A 316 9.81 -12.87 -7.99
N VAL A 317 10.21 -11.90 -8.80
CA VAL A 317 11.43 -11.90 -9.63
C VAL A 317 12.23 -10.67 -9.25
N GLN A 318 13.26 -10.87 -8.44
CA GLN A 318 13.93 -9.79 -7.73
C GLN A 318 15.41 -9.73 -8.08
N SER A 319 15.94 -8.53 -8.20
CA SER A 319 17.38 -8.30 -8.37
C SER A 319 18.06 -7.94 -7.04
N ASN A 320 19.38 -8.09 -6.95
CA ASN A 320 20.19 -7.65 -5.80
C ASN A 320 19.83 -8.32 -4.46
N MET A 321 19.42 -9.59 -4.47
CA MET A 321 19.00 -10.36 -3.31
C MET A 321 20.09 -11.26 -2.72
N GLY A 322 21.37 -11.01 -3.04
CA GLY A 322 22.49 -11.86 -2.60
C GLY A 322 22.62 -11.98 -1.06
N ASP A 323 22.13 -11.00 -0.29
CA ASP A 323 22.12 -11.07 1.18
C ASP A 323 21.16 -12.14 1.73
N MET A 324 20.18 -12.58 0.94
CA MET A 324 19.23 -13.64 1.30
C MET A 324 19.89 -15.00 1.50
N ALA A 325 21.05 -15.26 0.87
CA ALA A 325 21.77 -16.53 0.97
C ALA A 325 22.08 -16.93 2.42
N SER A 326 22.23 -15.93 3.31
CA SER A 326 22.56 -16.12 4.73
C SER A 326 21.34 -16.18 5.66
N THR A 327 20.13 -16.10 5.11
CA THR A 327 18.89 -16.09 5.89
C THR A 327 18.35 -17.50 6.10
N GLU A 328 17.45 -17.66 7.07
CA GLU A 328 16.76 -18.93 7.33
C GLU A 328 16.01 -19.47 6.09
N ALA A 329 15.61 -18.59 5.16
CA ALA A 329 14.93 -18.99 3.92
C ALA A 329 15.78 -19.94 3.04
N PHE A 330 17.11 -19.85 3.13
CA PHE A 330 18.05 -20.70 2.39
C PHE A 330 18.86 -21.63 3.30
N SER A 331 18.50 -21.74 4.58
CA SER A 331 19.12 -22.70 5.49
C SER A 331 18.83 -24.13 5.02
N GLY A 332 19.88 -24.86 4.65
CA GLY A 332 19.75 -26.21 4.09
C GLY A 332 19.29 -26.27 2.63
N ALA A 333 19.36 -25.15 1.90
CA ALA A 333 19.09 -25.13 0.46
C ALA A 333 20.07 -26.01 -0.33
N GLU A 334 19.58 -26.59 -1.41
CA GLU A 334 20.41 -27.30 -2.39
C GLU A 334 21.25 -26.29 -3.17
N THR A 335 22.55 -26.57 -3.34
CA THR A 335 23.42 -25.79 -4.25
C THR A 335 23.59 -26.54 -5.56
N LEU A 336 23.15 -25.94 -6.67
CA LEU A 336 23.33 -26.48 -8.02
C LEU A 336 24.77 -26.30 -8.51
N GLY A 337 25.13 -26.97 -9.60
CA GLY A 337 26.49 -26.92 -10.17
C GLY A 337 26.94 -25.54 -10.65
N ASP A 338 26.01 -24.61 -10.91
CA ASP A 338 26.27 -23.21 -11.26
C ASP A 338 26.35 -22.27 -10.04
N GLY A 339 26.19 -22.82 -8.82
CA GLY A 339 26.17 -22.08 -7.57
C GLY A 339 24.80 -21.53 -7.17
N THR A 340 23.74 -21.77 -7.97
CA THR A 340 22.37 -21.37 -7.62
C THR A 340 21.90 -22.13 -6.38
N LEU A 341 21.38 -21.40 -5.39
CA LEU A 341 20.71 -21.99 -4.22
C LEU A 341 19.25 -22.25 -4.53
N VAL A 342 18.72 -23.39 -4.11
CA VAL A 342 17.32 -23.80 -4.28
C VAL A 342 16.77 -24.28 -2.95
N ALA A 343 15.78 -23.56 -2.42
CA ALA A 343 15.03 -23.97 -1.24
C ALA A 343 13.60 -24.34 -1.62
N GLU A 344 13.15 -25.52 -1.19
CA GLU A 344 11.79 -26.01 -1.41
C GLU A 344 11.06 -26.15 -0.06
N ARG A 345 9.82 -25.65 0.03
CA ARG A 345 9.04 -25.72 1.27
C ARG A 345 7.55 -25.92 1.03
N LYS A 346 6.89 -26.52 2.01
CA LYS A 346 5.43 -26.64 2.09
C LYS A 346 4.98 -25.99 3.39
N SER A 347 3.96 -25.14 3.34
CA SER A 347 3.36 -24.50 4.51
C SER A 347 1.83 -24.46 4.40
N GLY A 348 1.18 -23.99 5.46
CA GLY A 348 -0.27 -23.73 5.47
C GLY A 348 -0.70 -22.41 4.84
N GLY A 349 0.24 -21.68 4.22
CA GLY A 349 0.03 -20.29 3.78
C GLY A 349 0.07 -19.26 4.92
N ASP A 350 -0.02 -17.98 4.57
CA ASP A 350 0.24 -16.85 5.49
C ASP A 350 -1.04 -16.26 6.11
N LYS A 351 -2.22 -16.77 5.74
CA LYS A 351 -3.53 -16.21 6.12
C LYS A 351 -4.32 -17.05 7.12
N GLY A 352 -3.72 -18.13 7.65
CA GLY A 352 -4.36 -18.96 8.66
C GLY A 352 -5.61 -19.70 8.18
N VAL A 353 -5.78 -19.90 6.88
CA VAL A 353 -6.94 -20.61 6.32
C VAL A 353 -6.81 -22.11 6.58
N THR A 354 -7.79 -22.70 7.24
CA THR A 354 -7.80 -24.13 7.55
C THR A 354 -7.73 -24.99 6.29
N GLY A 355 -6.79 -25.95 6.28
CA GLY A 355 -6.58 -26.88 5.15
C GLY A 355 -5.83 -26.28 3.96
N GLN A 356 -5.48 -24.99 3.99
CA GLN A 356 -4.69 -24.38 2.93
C GLN A 356 -3.30 -25.02 2.87
N ALA A 357 -2.80 -25.22 1.66
CA ALA A 357 -1.46 -25.71 1.38
C ALA A 357 -0.80 -24.76 0.38
N MET A 358 0.39 -24.26 0.75
CA MET A 358 1.25 -23.42 -0.06
C MET A 358 2.55 -24.16 -0.30
N TRP A 359 2.88 -24.41 -1.57
CA TRP A 359 4.14 -25.03 -1.99
C TRP A 359 5.01 -23.96 -2.63
N THR A 360 6.26 -23.84 -2.20
CA THR A 360 7.17 -22.78 -2.63
C THR A 360 8.50 -23.34 -3.07
N VAL A 361 9.02 -22.79 -4.18
CA VAL A 361 10.42 -22.91 -4.57
C VAL A 361 11.04 -21.52 -4.60
N ASP A 362 12.15 -21.35 -3.89
CA ASP A 362 12.92 -20.12 -3.77
C ASP A 362 14.32 -20.36 -4.35
N THR A 363 14.68 -19.60 -5.38
CA THR A 363 15.98 -19.73 -6.06
C THR A 363 16.78 -18.45 -5.92
N LEU A 364 18.06 -18.56 -5.63
CA LEU A 364 18.98 -17.43 -5.57
C LEU A 364 20.24 -17.74 -6.38
N ARG A 365 20.41 -17.02 -7.49
CA ARG A 365 21.57 -17.11 -8.36
C ARG A 365 22.75 -16.34 -7.77
N THR A 366 23.96 -16.65 -8.22
CA THR A 366 25.22 -16.08 -7.71
C THR A 366 25.39 -14.59 -8.02
N ASP A 367 24.69 -14.08 -9.04
CA ASP A 367 24.59 -12.66 -9.39
C ASP A 367 23.61 -11.87 -8.48
N GLY A 368 22.94 -12.55 -7.54
CA GLY A 368 21.93 -11.97 -6.65
C GLY A 368 20.52 -11.94 -7.24
N SER A 369 20.29 -12.53 -8.41
CA SER A 369 18.97 -12.67 -9.01
C SER A 369 18.16 -13.76 -8.29
N ARG A 370 16.97 -13.42 -7.82
CA ARG A 370 16.10 -14.33 -7.04
C ARG A 370 14.74 -14.52 -7.71
N VAL A 371 14.29 -15.78 -7.79
CA VAL A 371 12.92 -16.11 -8.20
C VAL A 371 12.28 -16.96 -7.12
N VAL A 372 11.16 -16.47 -6.58
CA VAL A 372 10.34 -17.19 -5.60
C VAL A 372 8.98 -17.44 -6.20
N ILE A 373 8.65 -18.70 -6.44
CA ILE A 373 7.33 -19.10 -6.94
C ILE A 373 6.60 -19.88 -5.86
N SER A 374 5.32 -19.62 -5.70
CA SER A 374 4.45 -20.36 -4.79
C SER A 374 3.14 -20.73 -5.45
N ALA A 375 2.62 -21.92 -5.15
CA ALA A 375 1.30 -22.34 -5.57
C ALA A 375 0.44 -22.75 -4.36
N PHE A 376 -0.83 -22.39 -4.41
CA PHE A 376 -1.84 -22.66 -3.39
C PHE A 376 -2.85 -23.69 -3.90
N ASN A 377 -3.41 -24.49 -2.99
CA ASN A 377 -4.52 -25.41 -3.26
C ASN A 377 -5.91 -24.73 -3.29
N ALA A 378 -5.93 -23.41 -3.46
CA ALA A 378 -7.12 -22.57 -3.55
C ALA A 378 -6.90 -21.48 -4.60
N GLY A 379 -7.97 -20.86 -5.09
CA GLY A 379 -7.89 -19.77 -6.06
C GLY A 379 -7.42 -18.44 -5.49
N THR A 380 -7.39 -18.31 -4.17
CA THR A 380 -6.94 -17.11 -3.44
C THR A 380 -6.20 -17.52 -2.16
N GLN A 381 -5.62 -16.56 -1.44
CA GLN A 381 -5.04 -16.84 -0.12
C GLN A 381 -6.07 -16.85 1.01
N HIS A 382 -7.33 -16.47 0.76
CA HIS A 382 -8.36 -16.24 1.79
C HIS A 382 -9.51 -17.22 1.74
N GLU A 383 -9.65 -17.97 0.64
CA GLU A 383 -10.71 -18.95 0.45
C GLU A 383 -10.30 -20.34 0.95
N ALA A 384 -11.29 -21.10 1.42
CA ALA A 384 -11.11 -22.50 1.72
C ALA A 384 -10.65 -23.27 0.46
N PRO A 385 -9.74 -24.23 0.61
CA PRO A 385 -9.24 -25.00 -0.52
C PRO A 385 -10.32 -25.88 -1.14
N THR A 386 -10.30 -25.99 -2.46
CA THR A 386 -11.19 -26.90 -3.22
C THR A 386 -10.51 -28.23 -3.56
N ARG A 387 -9.22 -28.35 -3.22
CA ARG A 387 -8.33 -29.47 -3.55
C ARG A 387 -7.27 -29.66 -2.45
N GLN A 388 -6.69 -30.84 -2.36
CA GLN A 388 -5.73 -31.16 -1.29
C GLN A 388 -4.34 -30.57 -1.52
N THR A 389 -3.92 -30.44 -2.79
CA THR A 389 -2.60 -29.92 -3.17
C THR A 389 -2.74 -28.89 -4.28
N PRO A 390 -1.76 -27.99 -4.47
CA PRO A 390 -1.76 -27.05 -5.61
C PRO A 390 -1.81 -27.76 -6.97
N ALA A 391 -2.19 -27.02 -8.03
CA ALA A 391 -2.21 -27.52 -9.41
C ALA A 391 -0.82 -27.83 -9.96
N LEU A 392 0.19 -27.09 -9.50
CA LEU A 392 1.56 -27.28 -9.90
C LEU A 392 2.29 -28.13 -8.85
N SER A 393 2.93 -29.20 -9.31
CA SER A 393 3.82 -30.02 -8.51
C SER A 393 5.10 -29.25 -8.13
N MET A 394 5.78 -29.69 -7.06
CA MET A 394 7.06 -29.07 -6.67
C MET A 394 8.10 -29.11 -7.80
N LYS A 395 8.12 -30.19 -8.59
CA LYS A 395 8.97 -30.31 -9.78
C LYS A 395 8.65 -29.25 -10.84
N GLN A 396 7.38 -28.97 -11.09
CA GLN A 396 6.97 -27.92 -12.04
C GLN A 396 7.32 -26.53 -11.51
N LEU A 397 7.08 -26.27 -10.22
CA LEU A 397 7.49 -25.00 -9.59
C LEU A 397 9.00 -24.79 -9.68
N ARG A 398 9.80 -25.84 -9.44
CA ARG A 398 11.26 -25.78 -9.56
C ARG A 398 11.69 -25.50 -11.01
N ALA A 399 11.09 -26.16 -11.98
CA ALA A 399 11.38 -25.91 -13.39
C ALA A 399 11.09 -24.45 -13.77
N ILE A 400 9.94 -23.90 -13.33
CA ILE A 400 9.59 -22.50 -13.59
C ILE A 400 10.56 -21.55 -12.89
N ALA A 401 10.91 -21.78 -11.62
CA ALA A 401 11.80 -20.88 -10.87
C ALA A 401 13.23 -20.80 -11.45
N LEU A 402 13.72 -21.92 -11.99
CA LEU A 402 15.04 -22.01 -12.61
C LEU A 402 15.07 -21.56 -14.06
N ASP A 403 13.93 -21.33 -14.69
CA ASP A 403 13.86 -20.99 -16.11
C ASP A 403 14.65 -19.70 -16.42
N PRO A 404 15.54 -19.69 -17.43
CA PRO A 404 16.37 -18.52 -17.72
C PRO A 404 15.56 -17.36 -18.30
N THR A 405 14.35 -17.59 -18.82
CA THR A 405 13.47 -16.54 -19.38
C THR A 405 13.05 -15.47 -18.37
N TRP A 406 13.33 -15.64 -17.07
CA TRP A 406 13.14 -14.57 -16.09
C TRP A 406 14.11 -13.40 -16.25
N PHE A 407 15.31 -13.66 -16.77
CA PHE A 407 16.39 -12.65 -16.85
C PHE A 407 16.95 -12.44 -18.27
N GLN A 408 16.41 -13.12 -19.29
CA GLN A 408 16.82 -13.01 -20.70
C GLN A 408 16.25 -11.81 -21.47
#